data_AF-R7I648-F1
#
_entry.id   AF-R7I648-F1
#
_cell.length_a   1.000
_cell.length_b   1.000
_cell.length_c   1.000
_cell.angle_alpha   90.00
_cell.angle_beta   90.00
_cell.angle_gamma   90.00
#
_symmetry.space_group_name_H-M   'P 1'
#
loop_
_entity.id
_entity.type
_entity.pdbx_description
1 polymer ?
#
loop_
_entity_poly.entity_id
_entity_poly.type
_entity_poly.pdbx_seq_one_letter_code
_entity_poly.pdbx_strand_id
1 'polypeptide(L)'
;MNDHMPARYAKQLQYMSKEGAEQYLNYKTFFNSNWTDEQVRAALNFGYKEALNSGVITEKYSFKYLGENVTVYLEDGILKTGYGDYVYTYDELVKLLGGE
;
A
#
# COMPACT_ATOMS: atom_id res chain seq x y z
N MET A 1 0.09 -5.86 -4.64
CA MET A 1 0.97 -5.68 -3.46
C MET A 1 2.22 -4.87 -3.76
N ASN A 2 2.95 -5.10 -4.86
CA ASN A 2 4.27 -4.48 -5.08
C ASN A 2 4.25 -2.94 -5.08
N ASP A 3 3.17 -2.33 -5.55
CA ASP A 3 3.06 -0.88 -5.74
C ASP A 3 2.81 -0.05 -4.49
N HIS A 4 2.38 -0.67 -3.39
CA HIS A 4 2.04 0.00 -2.13
C HIS A 4 2.88 -0.51 -0.95
N MET A 5 3.78 -1.47 -1.20
CA MET A 5 4.78 -1.93 -0.24
C MET A 5 6.02 -1.02 -0.33
N PRO A 6 6.34 -0.22 0.70
CA PRO A 6 7.43 0.76 0.63
C PRO A 6 8.76 0.16 0.17
N ALA A 7 9.21 -0.92 0.80
CA ALA A 7 10.48 -1.56 0.48
C ALA A 7 10.51 -2.20 -0.93
N ARG A 8 9.36 -2.65 -1.45
CA ARG A 8 9.29 -3.21 -2.82
C ARG A 8 9.26 -2.11 -3.86
N TYR A 9 8.57 -1.01 -3.60
CA TYR A 9 8.54 0.16 -4.47
C TYR A 9 9.90 0.86 -4.49
N ALA A 10 10.59 0.94 -3.36
CA ALA A 10 11.96 1.45 -3.26
C ALA A 10 12.92 0.75 -4.24
N LYS A 11 12.82 -0.57 -4.39
CA LYS A 11 13.62 -1.33 -5.38
C LYS A 11 13.33 -0.95 -6.84
N GLN A 12 12.18 -0.35 -7.14
CA GLN A 12 11.86 0.13 -8.48
C GLN A 12 12.46 1.51 -8.76
N LEU A 13 12.75 2.29 -7.71
CA LEU A 13 13.30 3.64 -7.83
C LEU A 13 14.65 3.66 -8.56
N GLN A 14 15.44 2.58 -8.49
CA GLN A 14 16.72 2.46 -9.20
C GLN A 14 16.59 2.49 -10.74
N TYR A 15 15.39 2.26 -11.27
CA TYR A 15 15.12 2.22 -12.71
C TYR A 15 14.43 3.49 -13.23
N MET A 16 14.28 4.53 -12.40
CA MET A 16 13.65 5.80 -12.77
C MET A 16 14.48 7.00 -12.29
N SER A 17 14.28 8.16 -12.92
CA SER A 17 14.86 9.40 -12.41
C SER A 17 14.19 9.81 -11.10
N LYS A 18 14.92 10.54 -10.24
CA LYS A 18 14.36 11.09 -8.99
C LYS A 18 13.13 11.96 -9.27
N GLU A 19 13.20 12.83 -10.27
CA GLU A 19 12.08 13.69 -10.68
C GLU A 19 10.85 12.86 -11.12
N GLY A 20 11.08 11.79 -11.89
CA GLY A 20 10.01 10.86 -12.27
C GLY A 20 9.39 10.21 -11.03
N ALA A 21 10.22 9.65 -10.14
CA ALA A 21 9.76 9.05 -8.90
C ALA A 21 8.93 10.01 -8.05
N GLU A 22 9.39 11.25 -7.86
CA GLU A 22 8.67 12.27 -7.09
C GLU A 22 7.31 12.61 -7.70
N GLN A 23 7.21 12.67 -9.04
CA GLN A 23 5.92 12.82 -9.72
C GLN A 23 4.96 11.64 -9.42
N TYR A 24 5.47 10.41 -9.40
CA TYR A 24 4.68 9.22 -9.05
C TYR A 24 4.26 9.20 -7.58
N LEU A 25 5.10 9.70 -6.67
CA LEU A 25 4.84 9.71 -5.22
C LEU A 25 3.72 10.68 -4.85
N ASN A 26 3.50 11.77 -5.61
CA ASN A 26 2.46 12.76 -5.34
C ASN A 26 1.04 12.21 -5.29
N TYR A 27 0.78 11.04 -5.88
CA TYR A 27 -0.54 10.42 -5.91
C TYR A 27 -0.55 8.99 -5.38
N LYS A 28 0.54 8.53 -4.77
CA LYS A 28 0.66 7.20 -4.18
C LYS A 28 0.69 7.28 -2.66
N THR A 29 -0.03 6.36 -2.05
CA THR A 29 0.10 6.05 -0.63
C THR A 29 0.51 4.60 -0.45
N PHE A 30 1.01 4.27 0.72
CA PHE A 30 1.69 3.02 0.99
C PHE A 30 1.27 2.45 2.34
N PHE A 31 1.62 1.19 2.57
CA PHE A 31 1.53 0.60 3.90
C PHE A 31 2.60 1.18 4.84
N ASN A 32 2.41 0.97 6.13
CA ASN A 32 3.44 1.24 7.14
C ASN A 32 4.71 0.44 6.79
N SER A 33 5.86 1.10 6.72
CA SER A 33 7.14 0.50 6.30
C SER A 33 7.66 -0.55 7.29
N ASN A 34 7.16 -0.53 8.52
CA ASN A 34 7.49 -1.53 9.54
C ASN A 34 6.64 -2.81 9.41
N TRP A 35 5.64 -2.84 8.53
CA TRP A 35 4.82 -4.03 8.35
C TRP A 35 5.52 -5.09 7.52
N THR A 36 5.46 -6.33 7.99
CA THR A 36 5.90 -7.50 7.22
C THR A 36 4.92 -7.79 6.08
N ASP A 37 5.39 -8.55 5.08
CA ASP A 37 4.53 -9.06 4.01
C ASP A 37 3.32 -9.84 4.55
N GLU A 38 3.50 -10.56 5.67
CA GLU A 38 2.43 -11.32 6.31
C GLU A 38 1.39 -10.42 6.96
N GLN A 39 1.82 -9.36 7.66
CA GLN A 39 0.90 -8.37 8.25
C GLN A 39 0.07 -7.67 7.17
N VAL A 40 0.69 -7.32 6.04
CA VAL A 40 -0.02 -6.70 4.91
C VAL A 40 -1.02 -7.67 4.30
N ARG A 41 -0.64 -8.94 4.07
CA ARG A 41 -1.57 -9.97 3.58
C ARG A 41 -2.73 -10.21 4.54
N ALA A 42 -2.45 -10.23 5.85
CA ALA A 42 -3.47 -10.38 6.88
C ALA A 42 -4.44 -9.19 6.89
N ALA A 43 -3.94 -7.95 6.80
CA ALA A 43 -4.75 -6.75 6.70
C ALA A 43 -5.65 -6.77 5.45
N LEU A 44 -5.10 -7.12 4.28
CA LEU A 44 -5.85 -7.22 3.02
C LEU A 44 -6.94 -8.28 3.09
N ASN A 45 -6.63 -9.46 3.63
CA ASN A 45 -7.62 -10.53 3.79
C ASN A 45 -8.72 -10.17 4.78
N PHE A 46 -8.36 -9.46 5.86
CA PHE A 46 -9.31 -8.96 6.85
C PHE A 46 -10.26 -7.95 6.20
N GLY A 47 -9.73 -6.90 5.57
CA GLY A 47 -10.53 -5.87 4.90
C GLY A 47 -11.39 -6.41 3.76
N TYR A 48 -10.87 -7.37 2.98
CA TYR A 48 -11.64 -8.03 1.93
C TYR A 48 -12.87 -8.74 2.49
N LYS A 49 -12.71 -9.54 3.56
CA LYS A 49 -13.84 -10.22 4.20
C LYS A 49 -14.84 -9.25 4.81
N GLU A 50 -14.35 -8.19 5.45
CA GLU A 50 -15.20 -7.16 6.08
C GLU A 50 -16.01 -6.39 5.03
N ALA A 51 -15.40 -6.03 3.90
CA ALA A 51 -16.06 -5.40 2.78
C ALA A 51 -17.20 -6.29 2.23
N LEU A 52 -16.91 -7.56 1.93
CA LEU A 52 -17.92 -8.50 1.44
C LEU A 52 -19.07 -8.72 2.44
N ASN A 53 -18.76 -8.86 3.73
CA ASN A 53 -19.77 -9.00 4.78
C ASN A 53 -20.64 -7.75 4.92
N SER A 54 -20.11 -6.58 4.56
CA SER A 54 -20.82 -5.30 4.54
C SER A 54 -21.58 -5.06 3.23
N GLY A 55 -21.58 -6.02 2.29
CA GLY A 55 -22.24 -5.92 0.99
C GLY A 55 -21.46 -5.12 -0.06
N VAL A 56 -20.22 -4.72 0.24
CA VAL A 56 -19.35 -3.99 -0.69
C VAL A 56 -18.72 -4.97 -1.68
N ILE A 57 -19.13 -4.87 -2.94
CA ILE A 57 -18.62 -5.72 -4.03
C ILE A 57 -17.83 -4.96 -5.10
N THR A 58 -18.12 -3.67 -5.30
CA THR A 58 -17.46 -2.83 -6.32
C THR A 58 -17.32 -1.41 -5.82
N GLU A 59 -16.27 -1.13 -5.05
CA GLU A 59 -15.86 0.22 -4.58
C GLU A 59 -14.64 0.09 -3.65
N LYS A 60 -14.22 1.22 -3.09
CA LYS A 60 -13.19 1.29 -2.04
C LYS A 60 -13.83 1.08 -0.67
N TYR A 61 -13.18 0.28 0.15
CA TYR A 61 -13.54 0.07 1.54
C TYR A 61 -12.35 0.36 2.44
N SER A 62 -12.52 1.31 3.37
CA SER A 62 -11.49 1.73 4.31
C SER A 62 -11.83 1.25 5.72
N PHE A 63 -10.84 0.69 6.41
CA PHE A 63 -10.97 0.07 7.72
C PHE A 63 -9.71 0.29 8.55
N LYS A 64 -9.77 -0.02 9.84
CA LYS A 64 -8.61 0.02 10.74
C LYS A 64 -8.04 -1.37 10.99
N TYR A 65 -6.73 -1.51 10.89
CA TYR A 65 -6.01 -2.74 11.20
C TYR A 65 -4.72 -2.41 11.95
N LEU A 66 -4.54 -3.01 13.14
CA LEU A 66 -3.42 -2.70 14.05
C LEU A 66 -3.26 -1.19 14.36
N GLY A 67 -4.38 -0.46 14.41
CA GLY A 67 -4.41 0.98 14.68
C GLY A 67 -4.19 1.88 13.45
N GLU A 68 -3.82 1.30 12.31
CA GLU A 68 -3.57 2.00 11.04
C GLU A 68 -4.79 1.94 10.12
N ASN A 69 -4.97 2.96 9.29
CA ASN A 69 -5.96 2.92 8.21
C ASN A 69 -5.43 2.13 7.01
N VAL A 70 -6.28 1.24 6.49
CA VAL A 70 -6.03 0.49 5.27
C VAL A 70 -7.25 0.61 4.38
N THR A 71 -7.03 0.77 3.08
CA THR A 71 -8.07 0.76 2.07
C THR A 71 -7.88 -0.41 1.12
N VAL A 72 -8.95 -1.14 0.86
CA VAL A 72 -9.04 -2.14 -0.21
C VAL A 72 -9.96 -1.63 -1.31
N TYR A 73 -9.65 -1.96 -2.55
CA TYR A 73 -10.53 -1.71 -3.69
C TYR A 73 -11.00 -3.05 -4.25
N LEU A 74 -12.32 -3.22 -4.27
CA LEU A 74 -12.98 -4.38 -4.83
C LEU A 74 -13.65 -4.01 -6.14
N GLU A 75 -13.70 -4.96 -7.06
CA GLU A 75 -14.46 -4.88 -8.29
C GLU A 75 -15.02 -6.28 -8.58
N ASP A 76 -16.35 -6.36 -8.65
CA ASP A 76 -17.13 -7.59 -8.81
C ASP A 76 -16.80 -8.66 -7.74
N GLY A 77 -16.61 -8.22 -6.49
CA GLY A 77 -16.28 -9.08 -5.36
C GLY A 77 -14.83 -9.59 -5.37
N ILE A 78 -13.99 -9.08 -6.27
CA ILE A 78 -12.58 -9.45 -6.39
C ILE A 78 -11.72 -8.31 -5.85
N LEU A 79 -10.79 -8.62 -4.95
CA LEU A 79 -9.79 -7.67 -4.47
C LEU A 79 -8.82 -7.30 -5.59
N LYS A 80 -8.82 -6.04 -6.04
CA LYS A 80 -7.93 -5.54 -7.10
C LYS A 80 -6.66 -4.91 -6.55
N THR A 81 -6.79 -4.07 -5.53
CA THR A 81 -5.64 -3.45 -4.87
C THR A 81 -5.96 -3.15 -3.41
N GLY A 82 -4.91 -2.87 -2.65
CA GLY A 82 -5.04 -2.26 -1.34
C GLY A 82 -3.77 -1.51 -0.96
N TYR A 83 -3.95 -0.50 -0.12
CA TYR A 83 -2.93 0.48 0.25
C TYR A 83 -3.23 1.05 1.64
N GLY A 84 -2.20 1.51 2.33
CA GLY A 84 -2.35 2.33 3.54
C GLY A 84 -2.36 3.82 3.22
N ASP A 85 -2.37 4.65 4.26
CA ASP A 85 -2.41 6.12 4.12
C ASP A 85 -1.02 6.78 4.22
N TYR A 86 0.06 6.00 4.26
CA TYR A 86 1.41 6.53 4.42
C TYR A 86 1.92 7.15 3.12
N VAL A 87 2.43 8.37 3.21
CA VAL A 87 3.15 9.04 2.13
C VAL A 87 4.64 9.01 2.48
N TYR A 88 5.46 8.61 1.51
CA TYR A 88 6.91 8.60 1.65
C TYR A 88 7.55 9.46 0.58
N THR A 89 8.59 10.19 0.96
CA THR A 89 9.49 10.87 0.04
C THR A 89 10.42 9.87 -0.67
N TYR A 90 11.04 10.31 -1.77
CA TYR A 90 12.06 9.52 -2.46
C TYR A 90 13.18 9.10 -1.50
N ASP A 91 13.71 10.04 -0.71
CA ASP A 91 14.84 9.78 0.18
C ASP A 91 14.44 8.81 1.33
N GLU A 92 13.23 8.89 1.86
CA GLU A 92 12.72 7.91 2.84
C GLU A 92 12.62 6.50 2.27
N LEU A 93 12.14 6.35 1.04
CA LEU A 93 12.05 5.05 0.37
C LEU A 93 13.44 4.49 0.07
N VAL A 94 14.39 5.30 -0.38
CA VAL A 94 15.76 4.87 -0.63
C VAL A 94 16.44 4.39 0.66
N LYS A 95 16.20 5.06 1.79
CA LYS A 95 16.72 4.62 3.10
C LYS A 95 16.27 3.20 3.48
N LEU A 96 15.08 2.77 3.05
CA LEU A 96 14.59 1.39 3.29
C LEU A 96 15.44 0.31 2.62
N LEU A 97 16.27 0.67 1.64
CA LEU A 97 17.19 -0.26 0.97
C LEU A 97 18.52 -0.43 1.71
N GLY A 98 18.70 0.24 2.86
CA GLY A 98 19.95 0.25 3.61
C GLY A 98 20.85 1.44 3.26
N GLY A 99 20.25 2.60 2.94
CA GLY A 99 21.01 3.84 2.77
C GLY A 99 21.50 4.35 4.12
N GLU A 100 22.81 4.21 4.37
CA GLU A 100 23.55 4.92 5.43
C GLU A 100 23.60 6.43 5.18
#